data_AF-A0AAU5MJD7-F1
#
_entry.id   AF-A0AAU5MJD7-F1
#
_cell.length_a   1.000
_cell.length_b   1.000
_cell.length_c   1.000
_cell.angle_alpha   90.00
_cell.angle_beta   90.00
_cell.angle_gamma   90.00
#
_symmetry.space_group_name_H-M   'P 1'
#
loop_
_entity.id
_entity.type
_entity.pdbx_description
1 polymer ?
#
loop_
_entity_poly.entity_id
_entity_poly.type
_entity_poly.pdbx_seq_one_letter_code
_entity_poly.pdbx_strand_id
1 'polypeptide(L)'
;MTAHVVADERLDEDAVPGRLPGGPGRIAFEIDARHNGPLGTRAASAQYVVDGLPLWVDWHIHPVSLAHWPSDSTVVFDRHGITRTPATLSEYLNRGEHEPASPNTLDDHEAMRLALVPIAGKQLARRSPEAARTIEFLGGRADGDHLASLRELLNQFEHLGRSDSFAAGHAYVDLLETLPPRLSR
;
A
#
# COMPACT_ATOMS: atom_id res chain seq x y z
N MET A 1 -1.82 -4.78 6.43
CA MET A 1 -3.03 -3.96 6.18
C MET A 1 -3.61 -3.60 7.53
N THR A 2 -3.99 -2.35 7.72
CA THR A 2 -4.38 -1.83 9.05
C THR A 2 -5.79 -1.26 8.98
N ALA A 3 -6.67 -1.72 9.88
CA ALA A 3 -8.00 -1.16 10.06
C ALA A 3 -7.98 -0.18 11.25
N HIS A 4 -8.48 1.04 11.05
CA HIS A 4 -8.57 2.09 12.04
C HIS A 4 -10.04 2.40 12.32
N VAL A 5 -10.39 2.58 13.58
CA VAL A 5 -11.78 2.83 14.01
C VAL A 5 -11.87 4.23 14.62
N VAL A 6 -12.78 5.03 14.08
CA VAL A 6 -12.96 6.45 14.43
C VAL A 6 -14.39 6.74 14.85
N ALA A 7 -14.60 7.82 15.60
CA ALA A 7 -15.95 8.31 15.84
C ALA A 7 -16.63 8.65 14.51
N ASP A 8 -17.92 8.34 14.38
CA ASP A 8 -18.68 8.46 13.15
C ASP A 8 -18.58 9.86 12.53
N GLU A 9 -18.65 10.90 13.36
CA GLU A 9 -18.57 12.31 12.97
C GLU A 9 -17.18 12.74 12.48
N ARG A 10 -16.14 11.91 12.69
CA ARG A 10 -14.74 12.20 12.34
C ARG A 10 -14.25 11.41 11.13
N LEU A 11 -15.11 10.61 10.50
CA LEU A 11 -14.73 9.73 9.39
C LEU A 11 -14.01 10.47 8.26
N ASP A 12 -14.51 11.64 7.86
CA ASP A 12 -13.91 12.46 6.80
C ASP A 12 -12.65 13.21 7.23
N GLU A 13 -12.42 13.39 8.53
CA GLU A 13 -11.26 14.13 9.02
C GLU A 13 -9.99 13.30 9.04
N ASP A 14 -10.13 11.99 9.34
CA ASP A 14 -9.02 11.08 9.61
C ASP A 14 -8.52 10.35 8.34
N ALA A 15 -9.22 10.52 7.21
CA ALA A 15 -8.92 9.84 5.94
C ALA A 15 -8.43 10.79 4.83
N VAL A 16 -7.76 11.88 5.19
CA VAL A 16 -7.23 12.88 4.25
C VAL A 16 -5.71 12.82 4.26
N PRO A 17 -5.03 12.95 3.10
CA PRO A 17 -3.59 13.20 3.07
C PRO A 17 -3.20 14.36 4.00
N GLY A 18 -2.12 14.18 4.75
CA GLY A 18 -1.62 15.06 5.79
C GLY A 18 -2.22 14.81 7.17
N ARG A 19 -3.19 13.90 7.30
CA ARG A 19 -3.86 13.55 8.56
C ARG A 19 -3.83 12.06 8.91
N LEU A 20 -3.16 11.24 8.08
CA LEU A 20 -2.98 9.83 8.43
C LEU A 20 -2.28 9.71 9.79
N PRO A 21 -2.68 8.74 10.62
CA PRO A 21 -2.05 8.54 11.91
C PRO A 21 -0.54 8.35 11.73
N GLY A 22 0.25 8.92 12.65
CA GLY A 22 1.69 8.73 12.66
C GLY A 22 2.02 7.24 12.57
N GLY A 23 2.83 6.87 11.58
CA GLY A 23 3.10 5.48 11.25
C GLY A 23 4.48 5.00 11.70
N PRO A 24 4.92 3.83 11.20
CA PRO A 24 6.16 3.17 11.63
C PRO A 24 7.44 3.89 11.17
N GLY A 25 7.31 4.98 10.43
CA GLY A 25 8.43 5.75 9.91
C GLY A 25 7.96 7.08 9.35
N ARG A 26 8.79 7.68 8.49
CA ARG A 26 8.45 8.96 7.86
C ARG A 26 7.61 8.73 6.61
N ILE A 27 6.56 9.52 6.46
CA ILE A 27 5.71 9.50 5.27
C ILE A 27 6.43 10.18 4.11
N ALA A 28 6.54 9.50 2.98
CA ALA A 28 7.16 10.00 1.75
C ALA A 28 6.13 10.29 0.64
N PHE A 29 4.98 9.60 0.67
CA PHE A 29 3.87 9.81 -0.24
C PHE A 29 2.57 9.31 0.39
N GLU A 30 1.46 9.97 0.08
CA GLU A 30 0.11 9.61 0.52
C GLU A 30 -0.88 9.85 -0.61
N ILE A 31 -1.96 9.07 -0.63
CA ILE A 31 -3.01 9.19 -1.62
C ILE A 31 -4.38 8.93 -1.01
N ASP A 32 -5.37 9.68 -1.49
CA ASP A 32 -6.78 9.39 -1.24
C ASP A 32 -7.16 8.07 -1.94
N ALA A 33 -7.51 7.08 -1.13
CA ALA A 33 -7.85 5.75 -1.58
C ALA A 33 -9.30 5.38 -1.22
N ARG A 34 -10.20 6.36 -1.05
CA ARG A 34 -11.58 6.14 -0.56
C ARG A 34 -12.35 5.04 -1.30
N HIS A 35 -12.06 4.84 -2.58
CA HIS A 35 -12.66 3.82 -3.42
C HIS A 35 -12.29 2.37 -3.03
N ASN A 36 -11.25 2.18 -2.22
CA ASN A 36 -10.82 0.88 -1.71
C ASN A 36 -11.63 0.39 -0.50
N GLY A 37 -12.61 1.16 -0.03
CA GLY A 37 -13.54 0.77 1.02
C GLY A 37 -14.99 0.87 0.57
N PRO A 38 -15.90 0.15 1.24
CA PRO A 38 -17.33 0.26 0.96
C PRO A 38 -17.88 1.63 1.38
N LEU A 39 -19.02 2.03 0.81
CA LEU A 39 -19.73 3.26 1.18
C LEU A 39 -19.91 3.37 2.71
N GLY A 40 -19.75 4.59 3.22
CA GLY A 40 -19.77 4.85 4.67
C GLY A 40 -18.48 4.49 5.40
N THR A 41 -17.41 4.15 4.67
CA THR A 41 -16.05 3.99 5.19
C THR A 41 -15.09 4.88 4.41
N ARG A 42 -13.83 4.91 4.84
CA ARG A 42 -12.78 5.57 4.08
C ARG A 42 -11.57 4.66 3.94
N ALA A 43 -10.73 4.99 2.98
CA ALA A 43 -9.40 4.43 2.93
C ALA A 43 -8.41 5.47 2.42
N ALA A 44 -7.18 5.33 2.89
CA ALA A 44 -6.05 6.13 2.45
C ALA A 44 -4.82 5.24 2.44
N SER A 45 -3.93 5.48 1.50
CA SER A 45 -2.70 4.69 1.38
C SER A 45 -1.49 5.59 1.46
N ALA A 46 -0.41 5.07 2.03
CA ALA A 46 0.81 5.82 2.20
C ALA A 46 2.04 4.96 2.03
N GLN A 47 3.07 5.57 1.47
CA GLN A 47 4.43 5.07 1.51
C GLN A 47 5.17 5.67 2.70
N TYR A 48 5.63 4.79 3.57
CA TYR A 48 6.53 5.10 4.68
C TYR A 48 7.96 4.74 4.29
N VAL A 49 8.93 5.49 4.79
CA VAL A 49 10.34 5.12 4.82
C VAL A 49 10.69 4.74 6.26
N VAL A 50 11.05 3.48 6.46
CA VAL A 50 11.39 2.87 7.75
C VAL A 50 12.81 2.32 7.63
N ASP A 51 13.75 2.87 8.40
CA ASP A 51 15.17 2.49 8.35
C ASP A 51 15.75 2.47 6.92
N GLY A 52 15.35 3.46 6.10
CA GLY A 52 15.79 3.59 4.71
C GLY A 52 15.09 2.66 3.71
N LEU A 53 14.12 1.84 4.14
CA LEU A 53 13.37 0.94 3.28
C LEU A 53 11.92 1.41 3.09
N PRO A 54 11.31 1.15 1.93
CA PRO A 54 9.96 1.59 1.62
C PRO A 54 8.93 0.58 2.17
N LEU A 55 7.88 1.10 2.79
CA LEU A 55 6.75 0.34 3.29
C LEU A 55 5.45 0.98 2.81
N TRP A 56 4.71 0.25 1.96
CA TRP A 56 3.36 0.63 1.58
C TRP A 56 2.34 0.15 2.63
N VAL A 57 1.48 1.06 3.07
CA VAL A 57 0.43 0.78 4.06
C VAL A 57 -0.91 1.32 3.55
N ASP A 58 -1.89 0.42 3.47
CA ASP A 58 -3.30 0.77 3.28
C ASP A 58 -4.00 0.86 4.65
N TRP A 59 -4.62 2.01 4.87
CA TRP A 59 -5.46 2.33 6.03
C TRP A 59 -6.91 2.24 5.63
N HIS A 60 -7.64 1.30 6.22
CA HIS A 60 -9.10 1.22 6.10
C HIS A 60 -9.73 1.80 7.36
N ILE A 61 -10.48 2.88 7.21
CA ILE A 61 -11.00 3.68 8.32
C ILE A 61 -12.51 3.46 8.38
N HIS A 62 -12.96 2.90 9.51
CA HIS A 62 -14.35 2.56 9.75
C HIS A 62 -14.93 3.43 10.87
N PRO A 63 -16.14 3.98 10.70
CA PRO A 63 -16.85 4.56 11.83
C PRO A 63 -17.19 3.46 12.84
N VAL A 64 -17.19 3.78 14.14
CA VAL A 64 -17.48 2.83 15.23
C VAL A 64 -18.79 2.09 14.98
N SER A 65 -19.82 2.77 14.47
CA SER A 65 -21.14 2.15 14.21
C SER A 65 -21.13 1.04 13.15
N LEU A 66 -20.14 1.01 12.24
CA LEU A 66 -20.03 0.03 11.15
C LEU A 66 -18.87 -0.96 11.33
N ALA A 67 -17.95 -0.66 12.25
CA ALA A 67 -16.72 -1.40 12.45
C ALA A 67 -16.97 -2.83 12.95
N HIS A 68 -16.33 -3.79 12.29
CA HIS A 68 -16.23 -5.18 12.72
C HIS A 68 -14.83 -5.69 12.39
N TRP A 69 -14.27 -6.58 13.22
CA TRP A 69 -13.00 -7.23 12.94
C TRP A 69 -13.18 -8.41 11.99
N PRO A 70 -12.56 -8.43 10.80
CA PRO A 70 -12.62 -9.58 9.91
C PRO A 70 -12.08 -10.86 10.56
N SER A 71 -12.56 -12.02 10.13
CA SER A 71 -12.22 -13.32 10.73
C SER A 71 -10.74 -13.65 10.63
N ASP A 72 -10.08 -13.24 9.55
CA ASP A 72 -8.66 -13.40 9.26
C ASP A 72 -7.78 -12.23 9.76
N SER A 73 -8.37 -11.29 10.54
CA SER A 73 -7.62 -10.18 11.12
C SER A 73 -6.94 -10.56 12.45
N THR A 74 -5.75 -9.99 12.66
CA THR A 74 -5.09 -9.96 13.96
C THR A 74 -5.34 -8.60 14.59
N VAL A 75 -6.04 -8.58 15.72
CA VAL A 75 -6.31 -7.34 16.46
C VAL A 75 -5.06 -6.97 17.28
N VAL A 76 -4.47 -5.83 16.97
CA VAL A 76 -3.30 -5.30 17.70
C VAL A 76 -3.74 -4.50 18.93
N PHE A 77 -4.84 -3.75 18.81
CA PHE A 77 -5.41 -2.94 19.88
C PHE A 77 -6.91 -2.73 19.67
N ASP A 78 -7.71 -2.82 20.74
CA ASP A 78 -9.15 -2.53 20.71
C ASP A 78 -9.57 -1.85 22.03
N ARG A 79 -10.13 -0.64 21.90
CA ARG A 79 -10.67 0.15 23.01
C ARG A 79 -12.20 0.30 22.97
N HIS A 80 -12.83 -0.15 21.88
CA HIS A 80 -14.24 0.05 21.60
C HIS A 80 -15.06 -1.24 21.73
N GLY A 81 -14.40 -2.38 21.98
CA GLY A 81 -15.07 -3.67 22.13
C GLY A 81 -15.70 -4.12 20.81
N ILE A 82 -15.01 -3.86 19.69
CA ILE A 82 -15.50 -4.18 18.36
C ILE A 82 -15.58 -5.70 18.19
N THR A 83 -16.73 -6.18 17.70
CA THR A 83 -16.96 -7.61 17.53
C THR A 83 -16.32 -8.13 16.25
N ARG A 84 -16.02 -9.43 16.23
CA ARG A 84 -15.58 -10.11 15.00
C ARG A 84 -16.77 -10.45 14.12
N THR A 85 -16.56 -10.37 12.81
CA THR A 85 -17.45 -10.90 11.78
C THR A 85 -16.91 -12.24 11.25
N PRO A 86 -17.76 -13.18 10.78
CA PRO A 86 -17.30 -14.38 10.09
C PRO A 86 -16.62 -14.08 8.75
N ALA A 87 -16.93 -12.94 8.12
CA ALA A 87 -16.35 -12.54 6.84
C ALA A 87 -14.83 -12.32 6.96
N THR A 88 -14.09 -12.79 5.96
CA THR A 88 -12.70 -12.41 5.73
C THR A 88 -12.60 -10.93 5.40
N LEU A 89 -11.40 -10.40 5.50
CA LEU A 89 -11.13 -9.01 5.18
C LEU A 89 -11.48 -8.67 3.73
N SER A 90 -11.13 -9.56 2.79
CA SER A 90 -11.47 -9.37 1.38
C SER A 90 -12.98 -9.27 1.19
N GLU A 91 -13.75 -10.19 1.79
CA GLU A 91 -15.22 -10.15 1.74
C GLU A 91 -15.77 -8.90 2.41
N TYR A 92 -15.16 -8.47 3.51
CA TYR A 92 -15.56 -7.28 4.26
C TYR A 92 -15.32 -5.98 3.49
N LEU A 93 -14.22 -5.88 2.73
CA LEU A 93 -13.91 -4.71 1.91
C LEU A 93 -14.70 -4.67 0.61
N ASN A 94 -15.02 -5.83 0.01
CA ASN A 94 -15.76 -5.92 -1.25
C ASN A 94 -17.29 -5.98 -1.06
N ARG A 95 -17.80 -5.64 0.13
CA ARG A 95 -19.24 -5.68 0.41
C ARG A 95 -19.92 -4.39 -0.03
N GLY A 96 -21.06 -4.50 -0.69
CA GLY A 96 -21.88 -3.33 -1.03
C GLY A 96 -21.26 -2.46 -2.12
N GLU A 97 -21.69 -1.20 -2.16
CA GLU A 97 -21.24 -0.22 -3.15
C GLU A 97 -19.97 0.50 -2.69
N HIS A 98 -19.23 1.04 -3.66
CA HIS A 98 -17.98 1.78 -3.43
C HIS A 98 -18.08 3.18 -4.02
N GLU A 99 -17.40 4.14 -3.39
CA GLU A 99 -17.22 5.47 -4.02
C GLU A 99 -16.33 5.34 -5.26
N PRO A 100 -16.55 6.13 -6.32
CA PRO A 100 -15.63 6.18 -7.44
C PRO A 100 -14.26 6.69 -6.99
N ALA A 101 -13.20 6.28 -7.69
CA ALA A 101 -11.86 6.80 -7.42
C ALA A 101 -11.82 8.32 -7.65
N SER A 102 -11.20 9.04 -6.71
CA SER A 102 -10.83 10.44 -6.90
C SER A 102 -9.91 10.54 -8.12
N PRO A 103 -10.13 11.51 -9.04
CA PRO A 103 -9.22 11.74 -10.15
C PRO A 103 -7.82 12.10 -9.63
N ASN A 104 -6.81 11.39 -10.11
CA ASN A 104 -5.41 11.65 -9.78
C ASN A 104 -4.78 12.53 -10.88
N THR A 105 -3.83 13.37 -10.49
CA THR A 105 -2.99 14.07 -11.46
C THR A 105 -1.99 13.10 -12.12
N LEU A 106 -1.34 13.53 -13.21
CA LEU A 106 -0.26 12.74 -13.80
C LEU A 106 0.90 12.55 -12.81
N ASP A 107 1.23 13.58 -12.04
CA ASP A 107 2.26 13.51 -11.00
C ASP A 107 1.89 12.51 -9.89
N ASP A 108 0.61 12.44 -9.51
CA ASP A 108 0.11 11.46 -8.54
C ASP A 108 0.19 10.04 -9.10
N HIS A 109 -0.10 9.84 -10.39
CA HIS A 109 0.05 8.56 -11.07
C HIS A 109 1.51 8.08 -11.08
N GLU A 110 2.45 8.96 -11.43
CA GLU A 110 3.87 8.61 -11.43
C GLU A 110 4.41 8.36 -10.02
N ALA A 111 4.01 9.18 -9.05
CA ALA A 111 4.35 8.97 -7.64
C ALA A 111 3.80 7.65 -7.10
N MET A 112 2.56 7.31 -7.45
CA MET A 112 1.96 6.03 -7.08
C MET A 112 2.71 4.86 -7.73
N ARG A 113 3.08 4.94 -9.01
CA ARG A 113 3.89 3.90 -9.67
C ARG A 113 5.22 3.70 -8.95
N LEU A 114 5.93 4.77 -8.61
CA LEU A 114 7.16 4.70 -7.80
C LEU A 114 6.91 4.01 -6.46
N ALA A 115 5.85 4.39 -5.74
CA ALA A 115 5.52 3.85 -4.42
C ALA A 115 5.15 2.35 -4.44
N LEU A 116 4.66 1.84 -5.58
CA LEU A 116 4.27 0.44 -5.77
C LEU A 116 5.41 -0.47 -6.27
N VAL A 117 6.56 0.08 -6.71
CA VAL A 117 7.74 -0.72 -7.09
C VAL A 117 8.13 -1.79 -6.04
N PRO A 118 8.16 -1.48 -4.72
CA PRO A 118 8.49 -2.47 -3.72
C PRO A 118 7.52 -3.67 -3.67
N ILE A 119 6.26 -3.48 -4.11
CA ILE A 119 5.28 -4.57 -4.21
C ILE A 119 5.71 -5.56 -5.29
N ALA A 120 6.11 -5.07 -6.47
CA ALA A 120 6.66 -5.91 -7.54
C ALA A 120 7.91 -6.65 -7.06
N GLY A 121 8.85 -5.95 -6.41
CA GLY A 121 10.05 -6.59 -5.87
C GLY A 121 9.75 -7.63 -4.78
N LYS A 122 8.71 -7.41 -3.95
CA LYS A 122 8.24 -8.40 -2.97
C LYS A 122 7.67 -9.64 -3.65
N GLN A 123 6.94 -9.47 -4.75
CA GLN A 123 6.43 -10.58 -5.55
C GLN A 123 7.58 -11.35 -6.19
N LEU A 124 8.61 -10.68 -6.72
CA LEU A 124 9.82 -11.33 -7.22
C LEU A 124 10.53 -12.16 -6.15
N ALA A 125 10.77 -11.58 -4.97
CA ALA A 125 11.39 -12.28 -3.83
C ALA A 125 10.60 -13.54 -3.42
N ARG A 126 9.28 -13.52 -3.64
CA ARG A 126 8.35 -14.62 -3.36
C ARG A 126 8.16 -15.57 -4.54
N ARG A 127 8.77 -15.31 -5.70
CA ARG A 127 8.54 -16.03 -6.97
C ARG A 127 7.05 -16.10 -7.34
N SER A 128 6.32 -15.02 -7.07
CA SER A 128 4.92 -14.93 -7.45
C SER A 128 4.79 -14.82 -8.98
N PRO A 129 3.86 -15.55 -9.61
CA PRO A 129 3.61 -15.42 -11.05
C PRO A 129 3.10 -14.03 -11.43
N GLU A 130 2.64 -13.23 -10.45
CA GLU A 130 2.11 -11.88 -10.64
C GLU A 130 3.21 -10.81 -10.78
N ALA A 131 4.48 -11.16 -10.52
CA ALA A 131 5.58 -10.21 -10.54
C ALA A 131 5.75 -9.55 -11.91
N ALA A 132 5.76 -10.34 -12.98
CA ALA A 132 5.86 -9.87 -14.36
C ALA A 132 4.73 -8.87 -14.70
N ARG A 133 3.47 -9.25 -14.41
CA ARG A 133 2.30 -8.40 -14.64
C ARG A 133 2.37 -7.08 -13.87
N THR A 134 2.85 -7.14 -12.63
CA THR A 134 3.00 -5.94 -11.80
C THR A 134 4.11 -5.03 -12.35
N ILE A 135 5.24 -5.58 -12.81
CA ILE A 135 6.30 -4.78 -13.44
C ILE A 135 5.78 -4.08 -14.71
N GLU A 136 5.06 -4.80 -15.57
CA GLU A 136 4.41 -4.22 -16.76
C GLU A 136 3.40 -3.12 -16.40
N PHE A 137 2.54 -3.36 -15.41
CA PHE A 137 1.58 -2.37 -14.93
C PHE A 137 2.27 -1.09 -14.45
N LEU A 138 3.43 -1.22 -13.81
CA LEU A 138 4.24 -0.08 -13.38
C LEU A 138 5.02 0.56 -14.53
N GLY A 139 4.90 0.06 -15.77
CA GLY A 139 5.55 0.54 -16.99
C GLY A 139 6.98 0.04 -17.19
N GLY A 140 7.39 -0.98 -16.44
CA GLY A 140 8.64 -1.69 -16.66
C GLY A 140 8.48 -2.77 -17.74
N ARG A 141 9.61 -3.38 -18.10
CA ARG A 141 9.66 -4.54 -18.99
C ARG A 141 9.54 -5.83 -18.18
N ALA A 142 8.72 -6.78 -18.61
CA ALA A 142 8.60 -8.08 -17.95
C ALA A 142 9.28 -9.23 -18.70
N ASP A 143 9.97 -8.94 -19.81
CA ASP A 143 10.82 -9.91 -20.49
C ASP A 143 12.24 -9.92 -19.87
N GLY A 144 12.77 -11.12 -19.61
CA GLY A 144 14.15 -11.28 -19.16
C GLY A 144 14.37 -11.10 -17.65
N ASP A 145 15.41 -10.36 -17.29
CA ASP A 145 15.81 -10.16 -15.89
C ASP A 145 14.88 -9.12 -15.22
N HIS A 146 13.93 -9.61 -14.44
CA HIS A 146 12.96 -8.78 -13.74
C HIS A 146 13.59 -7.86 -12.70
N LEU A 147 14.72 -8.25 -12.09
CA LEU A 147 15.38 -7.42 -11.08
C LEU A 147 16.09 -6.24 -11.75
N ALA A 148 16.80 -6.50 -12.85
CA ALA A 148 17.36 -5.44 -13.69
C ALA A 148 16.26 -4.49 -14.21
N SER A 149 15.12 -5.05 -14.65
CA SER A 149 13.97 -4.28 -15.13
C SER A 149 13.37 -3.37 -14.04
N LEU A 150 13.31 -3.83 -12.79
CA LEU A 150 12.88 -2.99 -11.67
C LEU A 150 13.87 -1.86 -11.37
N ARG A 151 15.18 -2.12 -11.46
CA ARG A 151 16.21 -1.10 -11.27
C ARG A 151 16.13 -0.02 -12.35
N GLU A 152 15.97 -0.42 -13.61
CA GLU A 152 15.76 0.50 -14.73
C GLU A 152 14.49 1.32 -14.55
N LEU A 153 13.39 0.67 -14.15
CA LEU A 153 12.12 1.35 -13.87
C LEU A 153 12.26 2.39 -12.75
N LEU A 154 12.99 2.09 -11.66
CA LEU A 154 13.23 3.07 -10.59
C LEU A 154 13.95 4.32 -11.11
N ASN A 155 15.00 4.14 -11.92
CA ASN A 155 15.76 5.27 -12.49
C ASN A 155 14.88 6.21 -13.33
N GLN A 156 13.80 5.70 -13.93
CA GLN A 156 12.86 6.54 -14.69
C GLN A 156 12.06 7.50 -13.82
N PHE A 157 12.04 7.34 -12.50
CA PHE A 157 11.32 8.20 -11.57
C PHE A 157 12.19 9.26 -10.89
N GLU A 158 13.48 9.37 -11.24
CA GLU A 158 14.39 10.35 -10.65
C GLU A 158 13.89 11.80 -10.81
N HIS A 159 13.23 12.10 -11.93
CA HIS A 159 12.70 13.44 -12.24
C HIS A 159 11.57 13.91 -11.30
N LEU A 160 10.96 13.00 -10.54
CA LEU A 160 9.85 13.34 -9.63
C LEU A 160 10.27 14.18 -8.43
N GLY A 161 11.58 14.30 -8.15
CA GLY A 161 12.09 15.07 -7.01
C GLY A 161 11.72 14.47 -5.64
N ARG A 162 11.21 13.23 -5.61
CA ARG A 162 10.86 12.49 -4.39
C ARG A 162 12.05 11.70 -3.86
N SER A 163 13.07 12.42 -3.41
CA SER A 163 14.38 11.86 -3.03
C SER A 163 14.28 10.68 -2.07
N ASP A 164 13.34 10.72 -1.13
CA ASP A 164 13.22 9.69 -0.09
C ASP A 164 12.59 8.40 -0.59
N SER A 165 11.49 8.52 -1.35
CA SER A 165 10.85 7.39 -2.03
C SER A 165 11.81 6.73 -3.00
N PHE A 166 12.55 7.54 -3.75
CA PHE A 166 13.54 7.09 -4.73
C PHE A 166 14.70 6.35 -4.06
N ALA A 167 15.34 6.97 -3.05
CA ALA A 167 16.43 6.35 -2.31
C ALA A 167 16.00 5.06 -1.62
N ALA A 168 14.82 5.04 -1.00
CA ALA A 168 14.27 3.83 -0.38
C ALA A 168 13.99 2.74 -1.41
N GLY A 169 13.44 3.09 -2.58
CA GLY A 169 13.25 2.17 -3.71
C GLY A 169 14.55 1.49 -4.12
N HIS A 170 15.62 2.26 -4.30
CA HIS A 170 16.94 1.72 -4.61
C HIS A 170 17.50 0.82 -3.52
N ALA A 171 17.47 1.26 -2.26
CA ALA A 171 17.93 0.45 -1.13
C ALA A 171 17.18 -0.90 -1.04
N TYR A 172 15.88 -0.90 -1.37
CA TYR A 172 15.09 -2.13 -1.41
C TYR A 172 15.50 -3.06 -2.55
N VAL A 173 15.75 -2.53 -3.76
CA VAL A 173 16.20 -3.35 -4.90
C VAL A 173 17.61 -3.90 -4.65
N ASP A 174 18.51 -3.10 -4.08
CA ASP A 174 19.84 -3.58 -3.66
C ASP A 174 19.72 -4.71 -2.63
N LEU A 175 18.79 -4.60 -1.67
CA LEU A 175 18.52 -5.68 -0.71
C LEU A 175 18.08 -6.97 -1.41
N LEU A 176 17.24 -6.89 -2.46
CA LEU A 176 16.79 -8.07 -3.21
C LEU A 176 17.96 -8.81 -3.89
N GLU A 177 18.98 -8.10 -4.37
CA GLU A 177 20.18 -8.70 -4.97
C GLU A 177 20.98 -9.53 -3.96
N THR A 178 20.93 -9.16 -2.68
CA THR A 178 21.63 -9.90 -1.61
C THR A 178 20.88 -11.15 -1.15
N LEU A 179 19.62 -11.34 -1.57
CA LEU A 179 18.84 -12.50 -1.14
C LEU A 179 19.38 -13.77 -1.80
N PRO A 180 19.73 -14.80 -1.03
CA PRO A 180 20.22 -16.04 -1.61
C PRO A 180 19.13 -16.70 -2.46
N PRO A 181 19.48 -17.39 -3.56
CA PRO A 181 18.53 -18.19 -4.29
C PRO A 181 17.93 -19.22 -3.34
N ARG A 182 16.63 -19.11 -3.05
CA ARG A 182 15.95 -20.10 -2.20
C ARG A 182 16.09 -21.48 -2.84
N LEU A 183 16.74 -22.40 -2.12
CA LEU A 183 16.78 -23.82 -2.45
C LEU A 183 15.34 -24.31 -2.61
N SER A 184 15.04 -24.87 -3.77
CA SER A 184 13.78 -25.56 -4.04
C SER A 184 13.62 -26.65 -2.97
N ARG A 185 12.55 -26.59 -2.17
CA ARG A 185 12.12 -27.72 -1.35
C ARG A 185 11.18 -28.58 -2.18
#